data_AF-A0AA42AT78-F1
#
_entry.id   AF-A0AA42AT78-F1
#
_cell.length_a   1.000
_cell.length_b   1.000
_cell.length_c   1.000
_cell.angle_alpha   90.00
_cell.angle_beta   90.00
_cell.angle_gamma   90.00
#
_symmetry.space_group_name_H-M   'P 1'
#
loop_
_entity.id
_entity.type
_entity.pdbx_description
1 polymer ?
#
loop_
_entity_poly.entity_id
_entity_poly.type
_entity_poly.pdbx_seq_one_letter_code
_entity_poly.pdbx_strand_id
1 'polypeptide(L)' 'GDSIGTMWSGLEWARQSVGKENPGLRQVVIVLDGSATDKAYFEDRVRVWVNESNVVIRVPKVG' A
#
# COMPACT_ATOMS: atom_id res chain seq x y z
N GLY A 1 18.93 -6.26 21.78
CA GLY A 1 17.82 -5.30 21.84
C GLY A 1 17.47 -4.93 20.42
N ASP A 2 16.29 -5.35 19.99
CA ASP A 2 15.52 -4.86 18.85
C ASP A 2 16.16 -4.80 17.45
N SER A 3 16.21 -5.95 16.77
CA SER A 3 16.35 -6.02 15.29
C SER A 3 15.02 -6.36 14.60
N ILE A 4 13.89 -6.15 15.29
CA ILE A 4 12.54 -6.45 14.77
C ILE A 4 11.78 -5.19 14.31
N GLY A 5 12.22 -3.98 14.67
CA GLY A 5 11.58 -2.73 14.25
C GLY A 5 11.68 -2.35 12.76
N THR A 6 12.67 -2.86 12.02
CA THR A 6 12.96 -2.36 10.66
C THR A 6 12.21 -3.09 9.54
N MET A 7 11.80 -4.35 9.74
CA MET A 7 11.16 -5.16 8.68
C MET A 7 9.64 -4.99 8.55
N TRP A 8 8.97 -4.47 9.58
CA TRP A 8 7.51 -4.25 9.57
C TRP A 8 7.11 -2.81 9.21
N SER A 9 8.08 -1.91 9.02
CA SER A 9 7.82 -0.47 8.86
C SER A 9 7.39 -0.06 7.45
N GLY A 10 7.71 -0.82 6.40
CA GLY A 10 7.46 -0.37 5.01
C GLY A 10 5.98 -0.25 4.66
N LEU A 11 5.17 -1.23 5.06
CA LEU A 11 3.73 -1.26 4.78
C LEU A 11 2.97 -0.24 5.64
N GLU A 12 3.28 -0.20 6.94
CA GLU A 12 2.69 0.74 7.90
C GLU A 12 3.02 2.19 7.51
N TRP A 13 4.27 2.45 7.12
CA TRP A 13 4.69 3.76 6.61
C TRP A 13 3.94 4.13 5.34
N ALA A 14 3.85 3.23 4.36
CA ALA A 14 3.12 3.48 3.12
C ALA A 14 1.64 3.80 3.40
N ARG A 15 0.98 3.04 4.29
CA ARG A 15 -0.41 3.29 4.69
C ARG A 15 -0.56 4.66 5.36
N GLN A 16 0.36 5.02 6.25
CA GLN A 16 0.27 6.26 7.03
C GLN A 16 0.60 7.50 6.18
N SER A 17 1.61 7.42 5.31
CA SER A 17 1.95 8.49 4.36
C SER A 17 0.82 8.73 3.37
N VAL A 18 0.22 7.67 2.83
CA VAL A 18 -0.91 7.76 1.90
C VAL A 18 -2.11 8.48 2.53
N GLY A 19 -2.51 8.10 3.75
CA GLY A 19 -3.64 8.74 4.42
C GLY A 19 -3.37 10.19 4.82
N LYS A 20 -2.10 10.55 5.07
CA LYS A 20 -1.70 11.92 5.42
C LYS A 20 -1.62 12.82 4.18
N GLU A 21 -1.15 12.29 3.06
CA GLU A 21 -0.91 13.05 1.83
C GLU A 21 -2.18 13.22 0.99
N ASN A 22 -3.14 12.29 1.12
CA ASN A 22 -4.45 12.40 0.49
C ASN A 22 -5.55 12.11 1.52
N PRO A 23 -6.08 13.13 2.21
CA PRO A 23 -7.19 12.96 3.16
C PRO A 23 -8.49 12.46 2.50
N GLY A 24 -8.58 12.53 1.16
CA GLY A 24 -9.64 11.93 0.35
C GLY A 24 -9.40 10.46 0.00
N LEU A 25 -8.46 9.75 0.63
CA LEU A 25 -8.30 8.31 0.47
C LEU A 25 -8.99 7.58 1.62
N ARG A 26 -10.15 6.99 1.34
CA ARG A 26 -10.87 6.13 2.30
C ARG A 26 -10.44 4.68 2.28
N GLN A 27 -9.84 4.19 1.20
CA GLN A 27 -9.47 2.78 1.07
C GLN A 27 -8.02 2.58 0.62
N VAL A 28 -7.23 1.93 1.46
CA VAL A 28 -5.90 1.41 1.10
C VAL A 28 -6.04 -0.09 0.89
N VAL A 29 -5.83 -0.54 -0.35
CA VAL A 29 -5.88 -1.96 -0.71
C VAL A 29 -4.47 -2.46 -0.99
N ILE A 30 -4.07 -3.49 -0.25
CA ILE A 30 -2.80 -4.17 -0.47
C ILE A 30 -3.06 -5.28 -1.48
N VAL A 31 -2.28 -5.28 -2.56
CA VAL A 31 -2.42 -6.23 -3.66
C VAL A 31 -1.08 -6.95 -3.80
N LEU A 32 -1.12 -8.29 -3.79
CA LEU A 32 0.06 -9.09 -4.07
C LEU A 32 0.40 -8.98 -5.56
N ASP A 33 1.69 -8.85 -5.88
CA ASP A 33 2.16 -8.88 -7.26
C ASP A 33 1.62 -10.10 -8.02
N GLY A 34 1.14 -9.87 -9.24
CA GLY A 34 0.50 -10.91 -10.05
C GLY A 34 -0.98 -11.20 -9.71
N SER A 35 -1.54 -10.62 -8.66
CA SER A 35 -2.99 -10.76 -8.38
C SER A 35 -3.83 -10.00 -9.40
N ALA A 36 -4.88 -10.67 -9.90
CA ALA A 36 -5.89 -10.02 -10.71
C ALA A 36 -6.63 -8.96 -9.87
N THR A 37 -6.71 -7.74 -10.40
CA THR A 37 -7.44 -6.65 -9.75
C THR A 37 -8.59 -6.19 -10.64
N ASP A 38 -9.67 -5.76 -10.00
CA ASP A 38 -10.80 -5.13 -10.68
C ASP A 38 -10.35 -3.90 -11.48
N LYS A 39 -10.89 -3.72 -12.68
CA LYS A 39 -10.62 -2.53 -13.51
C LYS A 39 -11.41 -1.29 -13.07
N ALA A 40 -12.27 -1.42 -12.06
CA ALA A 40 -13.05 -0.33 -11.53
C ALA A 40 -12.13 0.75 -10.94
N TYR A 41 -12.29 1.98 -11.42
CA TYR A 41 -11.56 3.16 -10.95
C TYR A 41 -12.25 3.76 -9.73
N PHE A 42 -11.50 3.98 -8.65
CA PHE A 42 -11.99 4.67 -7.46
C PHE A 42 -10.99 5.75 -7.05
N GLU A 43 -11.44 7.01 -7.12
CA GLU A 43 -10.66 8.19 -6.71
C GLU A 43 -10.31 8.20 -5.22
N ASP A 44 -11.11 7.51 -4.40
CA ASP A 44 -10.92 7.38 -2.95
C ASP A 44 -10.11 6.14 -2.55
N ARG A 45 -9.55 5.41 -3.52
CA ARG A 45 -8.83 4.15 -3.29
C ARG A 45 -7.40 4.24 -3.80
N VAL A 46 -6.47 3.72 -2.99
CA VAL A 46 -5.09 3.48 -3.43
C VAL A 46 -4.81 1.98 -3.42
N ARG A 47 -4.05 1.53 -4.42
CA ARG A 47 -3.54 0.16 -4.50
C ARG A 47 -2.04 0.16 -4.21
N VAL A 48 -1.65 -0.53 -3.14
CA VAL A 48 -0.26 -0.75 -2.76
C VAL A 48 0.11 -2.15 -3.23
N TRP A 49 1.06 -2.23 -4.17
CA TRP A 49 1.51 -3.51 -4.70
C TRP A 49 2.70 -4.02 -3.89
N VAL A 50 2.54 -5.20 -3.29
CA VAL A 50 3.57 -5.84 -2.47
C VAL A 50 3.97 -7.19 -3.06
N ASN A 51 5.22 -7.61 -2.83
CA ASN A 51 5.64 -8.97 -3.13
C ASN A 51 5.32 -9.93 -1.97
N GLU A 52 5.66 -11.22 -2.15
CA GLU A 52 5.48 -12.27 -1.13
C GLU A 52 6.21 -11.98 0.20
N SER A 53 7.20 -11.09 0.18
CA SER A 53 7.91 -10.64 1.38
C SER A 53 7.29 -9.37 2.01
N ASN A 54 6.08 -8.97 1.61
CA ASN A 54 5.39 -7.74 2.05
C ASN A 54 6.17 -6.44 1.75
N VAL A 55 7.08 -6.46 0.79
CA VAL A 55 7.82 -5.28 0.35
C VAL A 55 7.05 -4.59 -0.77
N VAL A 56 6.86 -3.28 -0.64
CA VAL A 56 6.24 -2.44 -1.68
C VAL A 56 7.15 -2.43 -2.91
N ILE A 57 6.69 -3.02 -4.00
CA ILE A 57 7.45 -3.13 -5.25
C ILE A 57 7.01 -2.12 -6.31
N ARG A 58 5.86 -1.46 -6.12
CA ARG A 58 5.40 -0.39 -7.02
C ARG A 58 4.91 0.81 -6.23
N VAL A 59 5.14 1.99 -6.81
CA VAL A 59 4.60 3.24 -6.28
C VAL A 59 3.08 3.14 -6.26
N PRO A 60 2.44 3.33 -5.10
CA PRO A 60 0.99 3.29 -4.99
C PRO A 60 0.38 4.42 -5.82
N LYS A 61 -0.65 4.07 -6.61
CA LYS A 61 -1.41 5.03 -7.43
C LYS A 61 -2.88 5.00 -7.02
N VAL A 62 -3.48 6.19 -7.01
CA VAL A 62 -4.91 6.37 -6.81
C VAL A 62 -5.66 5.84 -8.03
N GLY A 63 -6.65 4.99 -7.80
CA GLY A 63 -7.46 4.34 -8.83
C GLY A 63 -8.10 3.01 -8.41
#